data_AF-A0A540V6Y3-F1
#
_entry.id   AF-A0A540V6Y3-F1
#
_cell.length_a   1.000
_cell.length_b   1.000
_cell.length_c   1.000
_cell.angle_alpha   90.00
_cell.angle_beta   90.00
_cell.angle_gamma   90.00
#
_symmetry.space_group_name_H-M   'P 1'
#
loop_
_entity.id
_entity.type
_entity.pdbx_description
1 polymer ?
#
loop_
_entity_poly.entity_id
_entity_poly.type
_entity_poly.pdbx_seq_one_letter_code
_entity_poly.pdbx_strand_id
1 'polypeptide(L)'
;MDNIIDFISLKKKKQEEQMLKLFRKANSFQNREQIDKLVDDKKLTVEDHKNFLAFLGFLNEKGIEPTGLFKSVLKMSKHRFEQQYAVNWHAVVEYCMIFLAILKEKDQRQYDLFLSER
;
A
#
# COMPACT_ATOMS: atom_id res chain seq x y z
N MET A 1 23.85 20.78 8.90
CA MET A 1 23.60 19.42 8.39
C MET A 1 22.08 19.22 8.30
N ASP A 2 21.40 19.95 7.42
CA ASP A 2 19.93 19.92 7.31
C ASP A 2 19.43 19.41 5.94
N ASN A 3 20.25 19.50 4.89
CA ASN A 3 19.81 19.24 3.52
C ASN A 3 19.58 17.77 3.15
N ILE A 4 20.06 16.81 3.94
CA ILE A 4 19.87 15.37 3.65
C ILE A 4 18.50 14.87 4.15
N ILE A 5 18.04 15.38 5.29
CA ILE A 5 16.73 15.03 5.86
C ILE A 5 15.60 15.57 4.95
N ASP A 6 15.80 16.77 4.40
CA ASP A 6 14.85 17.36 3.46
C ASP A 6 14.70 16.55 2.17
N PHE A 7 15.80 16.03 1.60
CA PHE A 7 15.75 15.31 0.33
C PHE A 7 15.04 13.95 0.44
N ILE A 8 15.30 13.23 1.54
CA ILE A 8 14.62 11.95 1.83
C ILE A 8 13.13 12.21 2.11
N SER A 9 12.81 13.26 2.87
CA SER A 9 11.44 13.62 3.20
C SER A 9 10.64 14.08 1.96
N LEU A 10 11.26 14.87 1.08
CA LEU A 10 10.67 15.28 -0.20
C LEU A 10 10.43 14.09 -1.13
N LYS A 11 11.39 13.16 -1.21
CA LYS A 11 11.23 11.95 -2.04
C LYS A 11 10.11 11.06 -1.51
N LYS A 12 10.06 10.84 -0.20
CA LYS A 12 9.01 10.05 0.47
C LYS A 12 7.63 10.67 0.27
N LYS A 13 7.50 11.98 0.50
CA LYS A 13 6.25 12.73 0.28
C LYS A 13 5.79 12.70 -1.18
N LYS A 14 6.71 12.80 -2.13
CA LYS A 14 6.40 12.72 -3.56
C LYS A 14 5.93 11.30 -3.96
N GLN A 15 6.55 10.27 -3.40
CA GLN A 15 6.10 8.88 -3.59
C GLN A 15 4.72 8.64 -2.96
N GLU A 16 4.48 9.14 -1.76
CA GLU A 16 3.16 9.11 -1.11
C GLU A 16 2.11 9.82 -1.96
N GLU A 17 2.38 11.04 -2.45
CA GLU A 17 1.45 11.75 -3.32
C GLU A 17 1.17 11.02 -4.64
N GLN A 18 2.19 10.42 -5.27
CA GLN A 18 2.01 9.62 -6.49
C GLN A 18 1.19 8.37 -6.25
N MET A 19 1.48 7.68 -5.14
CA MET A 19 0.73 6.51 -4.67
C MET A 19 -0.73 6.89 -4.42
N LEU A 20 -0.98 7.93 -3.64
CA LEU A 20 -2.34 8.39 -3.35
C LEU A 20 -3.10 8.82 -4.62
N LYS A 21 -2.41 9.44 -5.60
CA LYS A 21 -3.00 9.76 -6.91
C LYS A 21 -3.37 8.52 -7.71
N LEU A 22 -2.56 7.47 -7.64
CA LEU A 22 -2.83 6.21 -8.32
C LEU A 22 -3.99 5.46 -7.68
N PHE A 23 -3.99 5.32 -6.35
CA PHE A 23 -5.04 4.64 -5.61
C PHE A 23 -6.38 5.43 -5.59
N ARG A 24 -6.35 6.76 -5.75
CA ARG A 24 -7.57 7.58 -5.89
C ARG A 24 -8.30 7.37 -7.21
N LYS A 25 -7.59 6.99 -8.28
CA LYS A 25 -8.21 6.63 -9.56
C LYS A 25 -8.71 5.19 -9.42
N ALA A 26 -9.95 5.01 -8.97
CA ALA A 26 -10.57 3.69 -8.91
C ALA A 26 -10.35 2.91 -10.22
N ASN A 27 -10.00 1.62 -10.13
CA ASN A 27 -9.42 0.75 -11.18
C ASN A 27 -7.88 0.82 -11.34
N SER A 28 -7.16 0.93 -10.23
CA SER A 28 -5.68 0.97 -10.17
C SER A 28 -4.96 -0.16 -10.92
N PHE A 29 -5.61 -1.32 -11.14
CA PHE A 29 -5.06 -2.43 -11.92
C PHE A 29 -4.77 -2.10 -13.40
N GLN A 30 -5.37 -1.03 -13.95
CA GLN A 30 -5.08 -0.63 -15.33
C GLN A 30 -3.68 -0.05 -15.53
N ASN A 31 -2.97 0.32 -14.44
CA ASN A 31 -1.61 0.85 -14.49
C ASN A 31 -0.62 -0.04 -13.73
N ARG A 32 -0.60 -1.35 -14.04
CA ARG A 32 0.34 -2.31 -13.46
C ARG A 32 1.79 -1.84 -13.52
N GLU A 33 2.24 -1.30 -14.66
CA GLU A 33 3.60 -0.74 -14.77
C GLU A 33 3.92 0.36 -13.76
N GLN A 34 2.93 1.18 -13.36
CA GLN A 34 3.16 2.25 -12.38
C GLN A 34 3.18 1.71 -10.96
N ILE A 35 2.38 0.67 -10.67
CA ILE A 35 2.44 -0.05 -9.40
C ILE A 35 3.80 -0.75 -9.28
N ASP A 36 4.24 -1.45 -10.32
CA ASP A 36 5.53 -2.14 -10.34
C ASP A 36 6.69 -1.19 -10.07
N LYS A 37 6.71 -0.02 -10.71
CA LYS A 37 7.73 1.02 -10.46
C LYS A 37 7.71 1.52 -9.03
N LEU A 38 6.54 1.77 -8.46
CA LEU A 38 6.43 2.24 -7.07
C LEU A 38 6.85 1.16 -6.06
N VAL A 39 6.58 -0.11 -6.38
CA VAL A 39 7.02 -1.24 -5.56
C VAL A 39 8.54 -1.41 -5.64
N ASP A 40 9.13 -1.34 -6.84
CA ASP A 40 10.58 -1.46 -7.05
C ASP A 40 11.36 -0.32 -6.39
N ASP A 41 10.81 0.90 -6.41
CA ASP A 41 11.42 2.05 -5.78
C ASP A 41 11.27 2.06 -4.24
N LYS A 42 10.40 1.20 -3.68
CA LYS A 42 10.15 1.15 -2.24
C LYS A 42 11.16 0.24 -1.56
N LYS A 43 12.18 0.85 -0.96
CA LYS A 43 13.10 0.14 -0.05
C LYS A 43 12.42 -0.09 1.29
N LEU A 44 12.05 -1.34 1.58
CA LEU A 44 11.48 -1.72 2.86
C LEU A 44 12.54 -1.60 3.97
N THR A 45 12.21 -0.87 5.02
CA THR A 45 13.02 -0.79 6.24
C THR A 45 12.54 -1.79 7.28
N VAL A 46 13.35 -2.08 8.30
CA VAL A 46 12.94 -2.92 9.43
C VAL A 46 11.75 -2.29 10.17
N GLU A 47 11.68 -0.96 10.22
CA GLU A 47 10.57 -0.22 10.82
C GLU A 47 9.26 -0.44 10.05
N ASP A 48 9.30 -0.43 8.72
CA ASP A 48 8.13 -0.72 7.88
C ASP A 48 7.56 -2.12 8.16
N HIS A 49 8.43 -3.12 8.32
CA HIS A 49 8.02 -4.49 8.65
C HIS A 49 7.36 -4.56 10.04
N LYS A 50 7.94 -3.89 11.04
CA LYS A 50 7.38 -3.85 12.40
C LYS A 50 6.01 -3.19 12.41
N ASN A 51 5.86 -2.05 11.73
CA ASN A 51 4.60 -1.33 11.63
C ASN A 51 3.55 -2.15 10.85
N PHE A 52 3.96 -2.85 9.80
CA PHE A 52 3.09 -3.74 9.04
C PHE A 52 2.58 -4.90 9.89
N LEU A 53 3.44 -5.57 10.67
CA LEU A 53 3.01 -6.63 11.59
C LEU A 53 2.05 -6.13 12.67
N ALA A 54 2.32 -4.95 13.24
CA ALA A 54 1.42 -4.32 14.21
C ALA A 54 0.04 -4.02 13.58
N PHE A 55 0.03 -3.54 12.33
CA PHE A 55 -1.20 -3.32 11.58
C PHE A 55 -1.96 -4.62 11.30
N LEU A 56 -1.28 -5.72 10.96
CA LEU A 56 -1.92 -7.04 10.82
C LEU A 56 -2.53 -7.52 12.14
N GLY A 57 -1.85 -7.31 13.26
CA GLY A 57 -2.39 -7.59 14.59
C GLY A 57 -3.69 -6.83 14.85
N PHE A 58 -3.70 -5.53 14.56
CA PHE A 58 -4.90 -4.69 14.65
C PHE A 58 -6.05 -5.17 13.74
N LEU A 59 -5.76 -5.59 12.51
CA LEU A 59 -6.79 -6.15 11.62
C LEU A 59 -7.36 -7.45 12.16
N ASN A 60 -6.51 -8.31 12.71
CA ASN A 60 -6.94 -9.57 13.32
C ASN A 60 -7.86 -9.33 14.53
N GLU A 61 -7.52 -8.37 15.40
CA GLU A 61 -8.38 -7.96 16.52
C GLU A 61 -9.75 -7.45 16.06
N LYS A 62 -9.80 -6.78 14.91
CA LYS A 62 -11.04 -6.31 14.29
C LYS A 62 -11.78 -7.37 13.46
N GLY A 63 -11.23 -8.58 13.34
CA GLY A 63 -11.79 -9.63 12.48
C GLY A 63 -11.79 -9.26 10.99
N ILE A 64 -10.87 -8.38 10.57
CA ILE A 64 -10.76 -7.92 9.19
C ILE A 64 -9.71 -8.76 8.47
N GLU A 65 -10.12 -9.36 7.35
CA GLU A 65 -9.23 -10.13 6.49
C GLU A 65 -8.31 -9.18 5.69
N PRO A 66 -6.96 -9.24 5.86
CA PRO A 66 -6.05 -8.25 5.28
C PRO A 66 -6.08 -8.21 3.75
N THR A 67 -6.15 -9.37 3.08
CA THR A 67 -6.16 -9.43 1.61
C THR A 67 -7.39 -8.76 1.04
N GLY A 68 -8.56 -9.03 1.61
CA GLY A 68 -9.83 -8.41 1.27
C GLY A 68 -9.81 -6.90 1.52
N LEU A 69 -9.23 -6.46 2.64
CA LEU A 69 -9.06 -5.02 2.91
C LEU A 69 -8.18 -4.34 1.85
N PHE A 70 -7.04 -4.94 1.50
CA PHE A 70 -6.13 -4.42 0.47
C PHE A 70 -6.78 -4.44 -0.92
N LYS A 71 -7.56 -5.47 -1.26
CA LYS A 71 -8.35 -5.47 -2.50
C LYS A 71 -9.39 -4.35 -2.49
N SER A 72 -10.05 -4.12 -1.36
CA SER A 72 -11.05 -3.06 -1.22
C SER A 72 -10.44 -1.66 -1.34
N VAL A 73 -9.23 -1.43 -0.82
CA VAL A 73 -8.55 -0.13 -0.96
C VAL A 73 -8.24 0.21 -2.42
N LEU A 74 -8.07 -0.82 -3.26
CA LEU A 74 -7.82 -0.71 -4.71
C LEU A 74 -9.11 -0.54 -5.55
N LYS A 75 -10.22 -1.13 -5.10
CA LYS A 75 -11.49 -1.14 -5.87
C LYS A 75 -12.45 -0.01 -5.47
N MET A 76 -12.34 0.52 -4.27
CA MET A 76 -13.31 1.47 -3.70
C MET A 76 -12.77 2.88 -3.65
N SER A 77 -13.65 3.87 -3.78
CA SER A 77 -13.30 5.25 -3.46
C SER A 77 -13.05 5.40 -1.95
N LYS A 78 -12.16 6.33 -1.58
CA LYS A 78 -11.82 6.64 -0.17
C LYS A 78 -13.06 6.69 0.73
N HIS A 79 -14.06 7.47 0.35
CA HIS A 79 -15.25 7.68 1.17
C HIS A 79 -16.02 6.37 1.42
N ARG A 80 -16.21 5.55 0.39
CA ARG A 80 -16.91 4.27 0.52
C ARG A 80 -16.10 3.28 1.36
N PHE A 81 -14.78 3.28 1.20
CA PHE A 81 -13.87 2.45 1.97
C PHE A 81 -13.90 2.78 3.47
N GLU A 82 -13.76 4.06 3.83
CA GLU A 82 -13.75 4.50 5.22
C GLU A 82 -15.11 4.27 5.90
N GLN A 83 -16.21 4.38 5.15
CA GLN A 83 -17.54 4.02 5.65
C GLN A 83 -17.71 2.52 5.92
N GLN A 84 -17.12 1.65 5.09
CA GLN A 84 -17.26 0.20 5.24
C GLN A 84 -16.37 -0.35 6.37
N TYR A 85 -15.12 0.11 6.45
CA TYR A 85 -14.11 -0.50 7.32
C TYR A 85 -13.80 0.32 8.58
N ALA A 86 -14.22 1.60 8.64
CA ALA A 86 -13.90 2.51 9.74
C ALA A 86 -12.40 2.57 10.07
N VAL A 87 -11.56 2.47 9.04
CA VAL A 87 -10.10 2.58 9.12
C VAL A 87 -9.63 3.67 8.16
N ASN A 88 -8.51 4.32 8.48
CA ASN A 88 -7.96 5.40 7.67
C ASN A 88 -7.48 4.86 6.31
N TRP A 89 -8.10 5.33 5.22
CA TRP A 89 -7.79 4.84 3.87
C TRP A 89 -6.32 5.06 3.49
N HIS A 90 -5.75 6.21 3.83
CA HIS A 90 -4.36 6.53 3.49
C HIS A 90 -3.37 5.57 4.17
N ALA A 91 -3.59 5.27 5.45
CA ALA A 91 -2.77 4.31 6.17
C ALA A 91 -2.85 2.91 5.53
N VAL A 92 -4.07 2.48 5.13
CA VAL A 92 -4.23 1.19 4.44
C VAL A 92 -3.53 1.17 3.08
N VAL A 93 -3.53 2.27 2.33
CA VAL A 93 -2.78 2.36 1.06
C VAL A 93 -1.28 2.18 1.30
N GLU A 94 -0.72 2.80 2.34
CA GLU A 94 0.69 2.65 2.69
C GLU A 94 1.06 1.20 3.06
N TYR A 95 0.24 0.57 3.90
CA TYR A 95 0.43 -0.83 4.29
C TYR A 95 0.19 -1.79 3.12
N CYS A 96 -0.73 -1.48 2.22
CA CYS A 96 -0.94 -2.23 0.97
C CYS A 96 0.32 -2.19 0.10
N MET A 97 1.00 -1.04 0.02
CA MET A 97 2.27 -0.95 -0.70
C MET A 97 3.40 -1.75 -0.05
N ILE A 98 3.46 -1.76 1.28
CA ILE A 98 4.42 -2.61 2.02
C ILE A 98 4.13 -4.09 1.72
N PHE A 99 2.86 -4.50 1.78
CA PHE A 99 2.43 -5.85 1.43
C PHE A 99 2.83 -6.24 -0.01
N LEU A 100 2.58 -5.37 -0.98
CA LEU A 100 2.95 -5.61 -2.38
C LEU A 100 4.47 -5.73 -2.57
N ALA A 101 5.27 -4.91 -1.89
CA ALA A 101 6.73 -5.01 -1.91
C ALA A 101 7.24 -6.31 -1.28
N ILE A 102 6.66 -6.73 -0.15
CA ILE A 102 6.98 -8.02 0.49
C ILE A 102 6.61 -9.17 -0.45
N LEU A 103 5.41 -9.14 -1.05
CA LEU A 103 4.98 -10.17 -2.00
C LEU A 103 5.91 -10.26 -3.21
N LYS A 104 6.29 -9.12 -3.81
CA LYS A 104 7.20 -9.12 -4.97
C LYS A 104 8.57 -9.70 -4.63
N GLU A 105 9.10 -9.38 -3.43
CA GLU A 105 10.39 -9.89 -2.99
C GLU A 105 10.37 -11.39 -2.64
N LYS A 106 9.28 -11.89 -2.06
CA LYS A 106 9.21 -13.25 -1.53
C LYS A 106 8.53 -14.26 -2.47
N ASP A 107 7.50 -13.83 -3.19
CA ASP A 107 6.66 -14.69 -4.04
C ASP A 107 6.05 -13.89 -5.21
N GLN A 108 6.84 -13.76 -6.28
CA GLN A 108 6.42 -13.10 -7.52
C GLN A 108 5.11 -13.68 -8.10
N ARG A 109 4.82 -14.97 -7.90
CA ARG A 109 3.60 -15.59 -8.43
C ARG A 109 2.38 -15.08 -7.70
N GLN A 110 2.44 -15.00 -6.37
CA GLN A 110 1.34 -14.44 -5.58
C GLN A 110 1.17 -12.94 -5.81
N TYR A 111 2.26 -12.20 -6.02
CA TYR A 111 2.19 -10.81 -6.45
C TYR A 111 1.41 -10.66 -7.77
N ASP A 112 1.75 -11.47 -8.78
CA ASP A 112 1.08 -11.44 -10.08
C ASP A 112 -0.40 -11.84 -9.97
N LEU A 113 -0.72 -12.87 -9.18
CA LEU A 113 -2.11 -13.30 -8.93
C LEU A 113 -2.94 -12.21 -8.24
N PHE A 114 -2.39 -11.59 -7.19
CA PHE A 114 -3.03 -10.49 -6.48
C PHE A 114 -3.33 -9.31 -7.42
N LEU A 115 -2.43 -9.06 -8.39
CA LEU A 115 -2.62 -8.03 -9.39
C LEU A 115 -3.49 -8.43 -10.60
N SER A 116 -3.81 -9.72 -10.74
CA SER A 116 -4.59 -10.25 -11.86
C SER A 116 -6.08 -10.41 -11.55
N GLU A 117 -6.47 -10.42 -10.27
CA GLU A 117 -7.87 -10.52 -9.85
C GLU A 117 -8.66 -9.24 -10.17
N ARG A 118 -9.28 -9.22 -11.36
CA ARG A 118 -10.27 -8.22 -11.79
C ARG A 118 -11.48 -8.19 -10.85
#